data_AF-A0A349E9L7-F1
#
_entry.id   AF-A0A349E9L7-F1
#
_cell.length_a   1.000
_cell.length_b   1.000
_cell.length_c   1.000
_cell.angle_alpha   90.00
_cell.angle_beta   90.00
_cell.angle_gamma   90.00
#
_symmetry.space_group_name_H-M   'P 1'
#
loop_
_entity.id
_entity.type
_entity.pdbx_description
1 polymer ?
#
loop_
_entity_poly.entity_id
_entity_poly.type
_entity_poly.pdbx_seq_one_letter_code
_entity_poly.pdbx_strand_id
1 'polypeptide(L)'
;MKKLVNDFLDRYFHDEESIILMLLLISGLAVLLLFGGVLAPLIAAIIIAYLMQGLVEILLRYGLSARIAFVLVYTVFIGVFLAMLLFLLPSAWNQLRRLINELPNLISQWQSSLLLLP
;
A
#
# COMPACT_ATOMS: atom_id res chain seq x y z
N MET A 1 34.98 -15.59 10.81
CA MET A 1 33.54 -15.31 10.55
C MET A 1 32.62 -15.99 11.57
N LYS A 2 32.63 -17.33 11.75
CA LYS A 2 31.77 -18.01 12.74
C LYS A 2 31.90 -17.51 14.19
N LYS A 3 33.11 -17.19 14.67
CA LYS A 3 33.32 -16.63 16.03
C LYS A 3 32.74 -15.23 16.23
N LEU A 4 32.81 -14.36 15.21
CA LEU A 4 32.22 -13.01 15.25
C LEU A 4 30.69 -13.06 15.29
N VAL A 5 30.09 -14.02 14.57
CA VAL A 5 28.63 -14.24 14.60
C VAL A 5 28.18 -14.77 15.95
N ASN A 6 28.93 -15.72 16.54
CA ASN A 6 28.61 -16.26 17.87
C ASN A 6 28.77 -15.21 18.99
N ASP A 7 29.82 -14.39 18.97
CA ASP A 7 30.01 -13.31 19.97
C ASP A 7 28.90 -12.25 19.88
N PHE A 8 28.41 -11.96 18.67
CA PHE A 8 27.27 -11.06 18.48
C PHE A 8 25.96 -11.69 18.97
N LEU A 9 25.74 -12.98 18.70
CA LEU A 9 24.57 -13.72 19.18
C LEU A 9 24.56 -13.79 20.71
N ASP A 10 25.63 -14.23 21.36
CA ASP A 10 25.67 -14.36 22.83
C ASP A 10 25.50 -13.03 23.57
N ARG A 11 25.92 -11.92 22.96
CA ARG A 11 25.83 -10.58 23.56
C ARG A 11 24.47 -9.90 23.36
N TYR A 12 23.77 -10.17 22.26
CA TYR A 12 22.44 -9.63 21.98
C TYR A 12 21.29 -10.54 22.44
N PHE A 13 21.51 -11.85 22.55
CA PHE A 13 20.50 -12.84 22.97
C PHE A 13 20.58 -13.20 24.46
N HIS A 14 21.32 -12.43 25.26
CA HIS A 14 21.49 -12.72 26.68
C HIS A 14 20.26 -12.34 27.53
N ASP A 15 19.45 -11.39 27.05
CA ASP A 15 18.25 -10.93 27.73
C ASP A 15 16.99 -11.52 27.06
N GLU A 16 16.10 -12.08 27.87
CA GLU A 16 14.80 -12.62 27.45
C GLU A 16 14.01 -11.62 26.59
N GLU A 17 14.12 -10.33 26.89
CA GLU A 17 13.49 -9.23 26.17
C GLU A 17 13.99 -9.11 24.71
N SER A 18 15.28 -9.30 24.47
CA SER A 18 15.87 -9.21 23.13
C SER A 18 15.37 -10.33 22.21
N ILE A 19 15.12 -11.51 22.78
CA ILE A 19 14.54 -12.65 22.05
C ILE A 19 13.09 -12.34 21.67
N ILE A 20 12.31 -11.77 22.59
CA ILE A 20 10.92 -11.34 22.33
C ILE A 20 10.90 -10.26 21.24
N LEU A 21 11.79 -9.27 21.29
CA LEU A 21 11.90 -8.23 20.27
C LEU A 21 12.27 -8.82 18.90
N MET A 22 13.21 -9.76 18.85
CA MET A 22 13.57 -10.44 17.61
C MET A 22 12.38 -11.21 17.02
N LEU A 23 11.64 -11.96 17.85
CA LEU A 23 10.44 -12.67 17.42
C LEU A 23 9.35 -11.71 16.94
N LEU A 24 9.15 -10.59 17.62
CA LEU A 24 8.20 -9.55 17.23
C LEU A 24 8.62 -8.90 15.90
N LEU A 25 9.91 -8.61 15.74
CA LEU A 25 10.44 -8.02 14.51
C LEU A 25 10.28 -8.98 13.32
N ILE A 26 10.64 -10.25 13.49
CA ILE A 26 10.54 -11.27 12.42
C ILE A 26 9.07 -11.52 12.07
N SER A 27 8.20 -11.65 13.07
CA SER A 27 6.77 -11.87 12.82
C SER A 27 6.11 -10.66 12.19
N GLY A 28 6.40 -9.44 12.68
CA GLY A 28 5.92 -8.19 12.08
C GLY A 28 6.41 -8.02 10.64
N LEU A 29 7.70 -8.29 10.38
CA LEU A 29 8.26 -8.24 9.04
C LEU A 29 7.64 -9.31 8.13
N ALA A 30 7.44 -10.53 8.62
CA ALA A 30 6.76 -11.59 7.87
C ALA A 30 5.33 -11.17 7.50
N VAL A 31 4.58 -10.59 8.45
CA VAL A 31 3.24 -10.04 8.19
C VAL A 31 3.29 -8.94 7.13
N LEU A 32 4.25 -8.02 7.21
CA LEU A 32 4.40 -6.95 6.21
C LEU A 32 4.82 -7.48 4.84
N LEU A 33 5.70 -8.47 4.75
CA LEU A 33 6.13 -9.04 3.47
C LEU A 33 5.03 -9.87 2.81
N LEU A 34 4.26 -10.63 3.61
CA LEU A 34 3.21 -11.50 3.10
C LEU A 34 1.90 -10.74 2.84
N PHE A 35 1.53 -9.82 3.73
CA PHE A 35 0.24 -9.13 3.70
C PHE A 35 0.34 -7.63 3.44
N GLY A 36 1.53 -7.03 3.33
CA GLY A 36 1.71 -5.59 3.17
C GLY A 36 0.96 -5.00 1.97
N GLY A 37 0.85 -5.74 0.87
CA GLY A 37 0.07 -5.34 -0.31
C GLY A 37 -1.43 -5.16 -0.04
N VAL A 38 -1.98 -5.84 0.96
CA VAL A 38 -3.40 -5.74 1.36
C VAL A 38 -3.56 -4.90 2.63
N LEU A 39 -2.62 -4.99 3.58
CA LEU A 39 -2.63 -4.22 4.82
C LEU A 39 -2.47 -2.72 4.55
N ALA A 40 -1.60 -2.32 3.63
CA ALA A 40 -1.42 -0.91 3.29
C ALA A 40 -2.73 -0.23 2.82
N PRO A 41 -3.46 -0.76 1.81
CA PRO A 41 -4.73 -0.18 1.41
C PRO A 41 -5.82 -0.31 2.49
N LEU A 42 -5.80 -1.37 3.30
CA LEU A 42 -6.75 -1.53 4.41
C LEU A 42 -6.55 -0.46 5.49
N ILE A 43 -5.31 -0.25 5.95
CA ILE A 43 -4.98 0.78 6.95
C ILE A 43 -5.33 2.16 6.41
N ALA A 44 -5.01 2.43 5.14
CA ALA A 44 -5.40 3.69 4.50
C ALA A 44 -6.93 3.89 4.51
N ALA A 45 -7.72 2.85 4.19
CA ALA A 45 -9.17 2.93 4.24
C ALA A 45 -9.71 3.22 5.65
N ILE A 46 -9.12 2.61 6.69
CA ILE A 46 -9.49 2.87 8.09
C ILE A 46 -9.17 4.32 8.46
N ILE A 47 -7.97 4.81 8.14
CA ILE A 47 -7.57 6.20 8.39
C ILE A 47 -8.55 7.16 7.72
N ILE A 48 -8.87 6.93 6.43
CA ILE A 48 -9.82 7.76 5.69
C ILE A 48 -11.21 7.74 6.35
N ALA A 49 -11.70 6.59 6.80
CA ALA A 49 -12.98 6.49 7.49
C ALA A 49 -13.01 7.33 8.78
N TYR A 50 -11.94 7.28 9.58
CA TYR A 50 -11.81 8.12 10.78
C TYR A 50 -11.69 9.61 10.44
N LEU A 51 -10.99 9.97 9.36
CA LEU A 51 -10.94 11.36 8.89
C LEU A 51 -12.33 11.86 8.46
N MET A 52 -13.11 11.02 7.75
CA MET A 52 -14.49 11.36 7.38
C MET A 52 -15.37 11.55 8.61
N GLN A 53 -15.24 10.70 9.63
CA GLN A 53 -15.94 10.88 10.90
C GLN A 53 -15.57 12.22 11.56
N GLY A 54 -14.29 12.59 11.58
CA GLY A 54 -13.83 13.90 12.06
C GLY A 54 -14.48 15.07 11.31
N LEU A 55 -14.62 14.98 9.98
CA LEU A 55 -15.32 15.99 9.20
C LEU A 55 -16.81 16.10 9.58
N VAL A 56 -17.48 14.96 9.78
CA VAL A 56 -18.88 14.93 10.24
C VAL A 56 -19.00 15.62 11.60
N GLU A 57 -18.09 15.34 12.54
CA GLU A 57 -18.08 15.99 13.86
C GLU A 57 -17.85 17.50 13.78
N ILE A 58 -16.99 17.96 12.87
CA ILE A 58 -16.80 19.39 12.63
C ILE A 58 -18.10 20.04 12.17
N LEU A 59 -18.82 19.44 11.20
CA LEU A 59 -20.12 19.93 10.72
C LEU A 59 -21.20 19.90 11.82
N LEU A 60 -21.20 18.89 12.67
CA LEU A 60 -22.08 18.82 13.85
C LEU A 60 -21.84 19.98 14.82
N ARG A 61 -20.57 20.37 15.04
CA ARG A 61 -20.23 21.52 15.90
C ARG A 61 -20.71 22.86 15.34
N TYR A 62 -20.88 22.97 14.02
CA TYR A 62 -21.50 24.12 13.37
C TYR A 62 -23.03 24.13 13.46
N GLY A 63 -23.65 23.16 14.15
CA GLY A 63 -25.10 23.11 14.38
C GLY A 63 -25.89 22.39 13.29
N LEU A 64 -25.22 21.70 12.34
CA LEU A 64 -25.92 20.86 11.38
C LEU A 64 -26.46 19.59 12.04
N SER A 65 -27.58 19.08 11.52
CA SER A 65 -28.10 17.79 11.96
C SER A 65 -27.21 16.64 11.49
N ALA A 66 -27.12 15.56 12.28
CA ALA A 66 -26.27 14.41 12.00
C ALA A 66 -26.50 13.81 10.60
N ARG A 67 -27.77 13.77 10.15
CA ARG A 67 -28.11 13.25 8.82
C ARG A 67 -27.54 14.12 7.70
N ILE A 68 -27.64 15.45 7.83
CA ILE A 68 -27.15 16.38 6.81
C ILE A 68 -25.62 16.36 6.77
N ALA A 69 -24.97 16.38 7.94
CA ALA A 69 -23.51 16.30 8.04
C ALA A 69 -22.97 15.01 7.40
N PHE A 70 -23.59 13.87 7.69
CA PHE A 70 -23.22 12.59 7.10
C PHE A 70 -23.38 12.57 5.58
N VAL A 71 -24.56 12.95 5.07
CA VAL A 71 -24.84 12.96 3.62
C VAL A 71 -23.86 13.88 2.90
N LEU A 72 -23.61 15.08 3.42
CA LEU A 72 -22.72 16.04 2.77
C LEU A 72 -21.28 15.51 2.67
N VAL A 73 -20.72 15.02 3.78
CA VAL A 73 -19.34 14.47 3.79
C VAL A 73 -19.22 13.27 2.86
N TYR A 74 -20.18 12.34 2.90
CA TYR A 74 -20.15 11.17 2.02
C TYR A 74 -20.35 11.52 0.55
N THR A 75 -21.23 12.47 0.22
CA THR A 75 -21.41 12.93 -1.17
C THR A 75 -20.14 13.58 -1.70
N VAL A 76 -19.48 14.44 -0.90
CA VAL A 76 -18.19 15.04 -1.30
C VAL A 76 -17.13 13.96 -1.48
N PHE A 77 -17.01 13.02 -0.54
CA PHE A 77 -16.04 11.93 -0.62
C PHE A 77 -16.25 11.06 -1.88
N ILE A 78 -17.48 10.62 -2.13
CA ILE A 78 -17.83 9.84 -3.33
C ILE A 78 -17.55 10.66 -4.59
N GLY A 79 -17.86 11.95 -4.60
CA GLY A 79 -17.57 12.84 -5.73
C GLY A 79 -16.08 12.91 -6.04
N VAL A 80 -15.24 13.12 -5.02
CA VAL A 80 -13.78 13.13 -5.17
C VAL A 80 -13.25 11.77 -5.63
N PHE A 81 -13.75 10.68 -5.03
CA PHE A 81 -13.36 9.32 -5.39
C PHE A 81 -13.70 8.99 -6.85
N LEU A 82 -14.90 9.32 -7.30
CA LEU A 82 -15.32 9.14 -8.69
C LEU A 82 -14.50 10.00 -9.64
N ALA A 83 -14.23 11.27 -9.30
CA ALA A 83 -13.37 12.13 -10.12
C ALA A 83 -11.95 11.54 -10.26
N MET A 84 -11.39 11.02 -9.17
CA MET A 84 -10.10 10.35 -9.17
C MET A 84 -10.12 9.06 -10.01
N LEU A 85 -11.18 8.25 -9.92
CA LEU A 85 -11.36 7.06 -10.78
C LEU A 85 -11.47 7.43 -12.26
N LEU A 86 -12.27 8.45 -12.60
CA LEU A 86 -12.41 8.93 -13.98
C LEU A 86 -11.10 9.49 -14.54
N PHE A 87 -10.18 9.93 -13.70
CA PHE A 87 -8.83 10.33 -14.11
C PHE A 87 -7.87 9.13 -14.23
N LEU A 88 -7.89 8.20 -13.27
CA LEU A 88 -7.01 7.04 -13.23
C LEU A 88 -7.35 5.98 -14.28
N LEU A 89 -8.63 5.64 -14.44
CA LEU A 89 -9.11 4.64 -15.39
C LEU A 89 -8.65 4.89 -16.84
N PRO A 90 -8.81 6.08 -17.44
CA PRO A 90 -8.35 6.31 -18.80
C PRO A 90 -6.83 6.22 -18.90
N SER A 91 -6.08 6.63 -17.87
CA SER A 91 -4.64 6.46 -17.84
C SER A 91 -4.25 4.99 -17.80
N ALA A 92 -4.85 4.20 -16.90
CA ALA A 92 -4.63 2.76 -16.82
C ALA A 92 -5.01 2.04 -18.13
N TRP A 93 -6.12 2.44 -18.75
CA TRP A 93 -6.54 1.92 -20.04
C TRP A 93 -5.56 2.26 -21.15
N ASN A 94 -5.06 3.50 -21.19
CA ASN A 94 -4.02 3.92 -22.12
C ASN A 94 -2.72 3.15 -21.91
N GLN A 95 -2.32 2.92 -20.66
CA GLN A 95 -1.15 2.12 -20.31
C GLN A 95 -1.30 0.67 -20.77
N LEU A 96 -2.47 0.06 -20.56
CA LEU A 96 -2.76 -1.30 -21.03
C LEU A 96 -2.73 -1.39 -22.56
N ARG A 97 -3.32 -0.42 -23.26
CA ARG A 97 -3.26 -0.35 -24.74
C ARG A 97 -1.82 -0.22 -25.25
N ARG A 98 -1.01 0.62 -24.60
CA ARG A 98 0.43 0.75 -24.93
C ARG A 98 1.16 -0.57 -24.74
N LEU A 99 0.94 -1.25 -23.61
CA LEU A 99 1.55 -2.55 -23.35
C LEU A 99 1.21 -3.57 -24.45
N ILE A 100 -0.06 -3.66 -24.83
CA ILE A 100 -0.51 -4.58 -25.89
C ILE A 100 0.13 -4.22 -27.25
N ASN A 101 0.23 -2.93 -27.58
CA ASN A 101 0.84 -2.48 -28.83
C ASN A 101 2.36 -2.67 -28.86
N GLU A 102 3.02 -2.58 -27.69
CA GLU A 102 4.47 -2.74 -27.57
C GLU A 102 4.91 -4.20 -27.43
N LEU A 103 4.04 -5.12 -27.00
CA LEU A 103 4.31 -6.56 -26.93
C LEU A 103 5.02 -7.14 -28.18
N PRO A 104 4.55 -6.92 -29.41
CA PRO A 104 5.23 -7.45 -30.60
C PRO A 104 6.64 -6.87 -30.79
N ASN A 105 6.85 -5.59 -30.47
CA ASN A 105 8.17 -4.96 -30.53
C ASN A 105 9.10 -5.49 -29.44
N LEU A 106 8.57 -5.76 -28.24
CA LEU A 106 9.34 -6.40 -27.19
C LEU A 106 9.77 -7.80 -27.65
N ILE A 107 8.86 -8.59 -28.21
CA ILE A 107 9.17 -9.93 -28.73
C ILE A 107 10.28 -9.88 -29.81
N SER A 108 10.21 -8.94 -30.76
CA SER A 108 11.24 -8.82 -31.80
C SER A 108 12.60 -8.38 -31.23
N GLN A 109 12.63 -7.48 -30.24
CA GLN A 109 13.85 -7.08 -29.54
C GLN A 109 14.48 -8.22 -28.73
N TRP A 110 13.65 -9.04 -28.09
CA TRP A 110 14.11 -10.26 -27.41
C TRP A 110 14.72 -11.26 -28.41
N GLN A 111 14.09 -11.46 -29.57
CA GLN A 111 14.62 -12.33 -30.63
C GLN A 111 15.94 -11.82 -31.20
N SER A 112 16.06 -10.52 -31.50
CA SER A 112 17.31 -9.94 -32.00
C SER A 112 18.45 -10.02 -30.98
N SER A 113 18.13 -9.87 -29.69
CA SER A 113 19.12 -9.99 -28.62
C SER A 113 19.62 -11.42 -28.46
N LEU A 114 18.75 -12.43 -28.61
CA LEU A 114 19.14 -13.84 -28.60
C LEU A 114 20.00 -14.24 -29.80
N LEU A 115 19.80 -13.62 -30.97
CA LEU A 115 20.61 -13.85 -32.17
C LEU A 115 22.00 -13.18 -32.10
N LEU A 116 22.18 -12.23 -31.18
CA LEU A 116 23.46 -11.55 -30.93
C LEU A 116 24.27 -12.20 -29.79
N LEU A 117 23.71 -13.21 -29.11
CA LEU A 117 24.46 -14.01 -28.15
C LEU A 117 25.24 -15.10 -28.90
N PRO A 118 26.54 -15.30 -28.59
CA PRO A 118 27.37 -16.33 -29.22
C PRO A 118 26.89 -17.76 -28.93
#